data_AF-Q4T4V6-F1
#
_entry.id   AF-Q4T4V6-F1
#
_cell.length_a   1.000
_cell.length_b   1.000
_cell.length_c   1.000
_cell.angle_alpha   90.00
_cell.angle_beta   90.00
_cell.angle_gamma   90.00
#
_symmetry.space_group_name_H-M   'P 1'
#
loop_
_entity.id
_entity.type
_entity.pdbx_description
1 polymer ?
#
loop_
_entity_poly.entity_id
_entity_poly.type
_entity_poly.pdbx_seq_one_letter_code
_entity_poly.pdbx_strand_id
1 'polypeptide(L)'
;KLQGSGPLMLTEEEKRTLVAEGYPVPNKLPLTKSEEKALKRVRRKIKNKASTQESRRKKKEYVECLEKKVESYTSENSDLWRKVENLETANRSLLQQLQKLQSLISEKIVPHSCKMASTQTGACLMMMALCFILVLGSFSSCISPLSPLAETS
;
A
#
# COMPACT_ATOMS: atom_id res chain seq x y z
N LYS A 1 62.44 -17.07 24.14
CA LYS A 1 63.49 -16.06 23.91
C LYS A 1 62.98 -15.09 22.86
N LEU A 2 62.57 -13.89 23.28
CA LEU A 2 62.38 -12.73 22.41
C LEU A 2 63.21 -11.63 23.06
N GLN A 3 64.41 -11.48 22.53
CA GLN A 3 65.43 -10.53 22.92
C GLN A 3 65.08 -9.23 22.20
N GLY A 4 64.65 -8.23 22.96
CA GLY A 4 64.33 -6.89 22.46
C GLY A 4 64.86 -5.87 23.46
N SER A 5 66.16 -5.57 23.37
CA SER A 5 66.75 -4.40 24.03
C SER A 5 66.45 -3.20 23.14
N GLY A 6 65.42 -2.43 23.50
CA GLY A 6 65.01 -1.20 22.82
C GLY A 6 63.99 -0.47 23.70
N PRO A 7 63.95 0.88 23.69
CA PRO A 7 63.02 1.64 24.53
C PRO A 7 61.58 1.19 24.26
N LEU A 8 60.83 0.96 25.34
CA LEU A 8 59.40 0.69 25.29
C LEU A 8 58.71 1.89 24.65
N MET A 9 58.35 1.77 23.37
CA MET A 9 57.50 2.72 22.65
C MET A 9 56.08 2.62 23.21
N LEU A 10 55.86 3.24 24.36
CA LEU A 10 54.53 3.51 24.89
C LEU A 10 53.99 4.73 24.15
N THR A 11 52.83 4.63 23.51
CA THR A 11 52.15 5.83 23.00
C THR A 11 51.79 6.75 24.16
N GLU A 12 51.74 8.07 23.93
CA GLU A 12 51.43 9.07 24.97
C GLU A 12 50.14 8.76 25.76
N GLU A 13 49.17 8.09 25.13
CA GLU A 13 47.94 7.61 25.78
C GLU A 13 48.14 6.42 26.73
N GLU A 14 49.06 5.50 26.43
CA GLU A 14 49.43 4.41 27.34
C GLU A 14 50.16 4.97 28.58
N LYS A 15 51.06 5.94 28.37
CA LYS A 15 51.79 6.63 29.45
C LYS A 15 50.87 7.44 30.35
N ARG A 16 49.90 8.19 29.78
CA ARG A 16 48.88 8.94 30.54
C ARG A 16 47.97 8.00 31.34
N THR A 17 47.56 6.87 30.78
CA THR A 17 46.68 5.91 31.48
C THR A 17 47.42 5.18 32.60
N LEU A 18 48.72 4.87 32.44
CA LEU A 18 49.55 4.28 33.50
C LEU A 18 49.72 5.21 34.70
N VAL A 19 50.03 6.50 34.45
CA VAL A 19 50.15 7.52 35.51
C VAL A 19 48.81 7.74 36.22
N ALA A 20 47.70 7.79 35.46
CA ALA A 20 46.37 7.95 36.02
C ALA A 20 45.94 6.77 36.92
N GLU A 21 46.46 5.57 36.69
CA GLU A 21 46.24 4.40 37.55
C GLU A 21 47.27 4.25 38.68
N GLY A 22 48.19 5.21 38.84
CA GLY A 22 49.18 5.22 39.92
C GLY A 22 50.37 4.29 39.69
N TYR A 23 50.58 3.81 38.46
CA TYR A 23 51.75 2.99 38.14
C TYR A 23 52.90 3.90 37.65
N PRO A 24 54.13 3.73 38.16
CA PRO A 24 55.29 4.48 37.68
C PRO A 24 55.53 4.14 36.20
N VAL A 25 55.81 5.15 35.38
CA VAL A 25 56.07 4.99 33.94
C VAL A 25 57.40 4.24 33.77
N PRO A 26 57.41 2.99 33.28
CA PRO A 26 58.65 2.22 33.18
C PRO A 26 59.49 2.77 32.02
N ASN A 27 60.65 3.34 32.33
CA ASN A 27 61.52 3.99 31.34
C ASN A 27 62.84 3.23 31.10
N LYS A 28 63.08 2.10 31.78
CA LYS A 28 64.26 1.22 31.55
C LYS A 28 63.90 -0.25 31.69
N LEU A 29 64.41 -1.05 30.76
CA LEU A 29 64.40 -2.53 30.80
C LEU A 29 65.44 -3.04 31.83
N PRO A 30 65.24 -4.22 32.44
CA PRO A 30 64.14 -5.15 32.22
C PRO A 30 62.90 -4.78 33.05
N LEU A 31 61.74 -4.91 32.42
CA LEU A 31 60.45 -4.73 33.06
C LEU A 31 60.22 -5.83 34.10
N THR A 32 59.88 -5.48 35.33
CA THR A 32 59.49 -6.46 36.35
C THR A 32 58.18 -7.16 35.96
N LYS A 33 57.96 -8.42 36.37
CA LYS A 33 56.72 -9.17 36.07
C LYS A 33 55.44 -8.41 36.46
N SER A 34 55.51 -7.56 37.48
CA SER A 34 54.44 -6.67 37.93
C SER A 34 54.11 -5.58 36.91
N GLU A 35 55.11 -4.93 36.34
CA GLU A 35 54.97 -3.85 35.35
C GLU A 35 54.42 -4.39 34.02
N GLU A 36 54.83 -5.59 33.61
CA GLU A 36 54.28 -6.25 32.40
C GLU A 36 52.77 -6.55 32.56
N LYS A 37 52.37 -7.01 33.75
CA LYS A 37 50.96 -7.26 34.09
C LYS A 37 50.15 -5.96 34.13
N ALA A 38 50.72 -4.86 34.61
CA ALA A 38 50.08 -3.54 34.63
C ALA A 38 49.87 -3.01 33.20
N LEU A 39 50.90 -3.06 32.35
CA LEU A 39 50.82 -2.63 30.96
C LEU A 39 49.77 -3.42 30.17
N LYS A 40 49.67 -4.74 30.39
CA LYS A 40 48.63 -5.58 29.77
C LYS A 40 47.22 -5.16 30.17
N ARG A 41 47.00 -4.74 31.42
CA ARG A 41 45.70 -4.23 31.89
C ARG A 41 45.35 -2.90 31.23
N VAL A 42 46.32 -1.97 31.16
CA VAL A 42 46.13 -0.67 30.50
C VAL A 42 45.79 -0.84 29.03
N ARG A 43 46.55 -1.67 28.30
CA ARG A 43 46.25 -2.00 26.89
C ARG A 43 44.86 -2.59 26.70
N ARG A 44 44.44 -3.49 27.59
CA ARG A 44 43.07 -4.05 27.57
C ARG A 44 42.02 -2.97 27.80
N LYS A 45 42.24 -2.05 28.76
CA LYS A 45 41.31 -0.95 29.06
C LYS A 45 41.15 0.01 27.89
N ILE A 46 42.25 0.39 27.24
CA ILE A 46 42.23 1.24 26.04
C ILE A 46 41.45 0.56 24.91
N LYS A 47 41.74 -0.72 24.64
CA LYS A 47 41.03 -1.49 23.59
C LYS A 47 39.54 -1.60 23.88
N ASN A 48 39.16 -1.85 25.14
CA ASN A 48 37.75 -1.94 25.53
C ASN A 48 37.03 -0.59 25.41
N LYS A 49 37.70 0.51 25.78
CA LYS A 49 37.17 1.86 25.64
C LYS A 49 36.85 2.18 24.17
N ALA A 50 37.80 1.91 23.26
CA ALA A 50 37.60 2.08 21.83
C ALA A 50 36.46 1.19 21.28
N SER A 51 36.43 -0.09 21.67
CA SER A 51 35.37 -1.03 21.25
C SER A 51 33.98 -0.62 21.72
N THR A 52 33.86 -0.11 22.96
CA THR A 52 32.59 0.36 23.52
C THR A 52 32.10 1.60 22.77
N GLN A 53 33.01 2.53 22.46
CA GLN A 53 32.69 3.73 21.70
C GLN A 53 32.23 3.39 20.27
N GLU A 54 32.95 2.51 19.57
CA GLU A 54 32.59 2.10 18.22
C GLU A 54 31.23 1.37 18.19
N SER A 55 30.95 0.51 19.18
CA SER A 55 29.62 -0.12 19.31
C SER A 55 28.51 0.92 19.48
N ARG A 56 28.72 1.92 20.35
CA ARG A 56 27.77 3.04 20.52
C ARG A 56 27.60 3.83 19.23
N ARG A 57 28.69 4.10 18.51
CA ARG A 57 28.68 4.82 17.23
C ARG A 57 27.83 4.09 16.18
N LYS A 58 28.07 2.79 15.98
CA LYS A 58 27.27 1.95 15.07
C LYS A 58 25.79 1.93 15.43
N LYS A 59 25.47 1.84 16.72
CA LYS A 59 24.07 1.90 17.15
C LYS A 59 23.44 3.26 16.85
N LYS A 60 24.17 4.36 17.05
CA LYS A 60 23.71 5.70 16.69
C LYS A 60 23.46 5.82 15.18
N GLU A 61 24.44 5.42 14.36
CA GLU A 61 24.32 5.45 12.89
C GLU A 61 23.15 4.59 12.38
N TYR A 62 22.92 3.42 13.00
CA TYR A 62 21.77 2.57 12.66
C TYR A 62 20.43 3.25 12.96
N VAL A 63 20.30 3.87 14.14
CA VAL A 63 19.09 4.60 14.52
C VAL A 63 18.88 5.80 13.59
N GLU A 64 19.91 6.61 13.35
CA GLU A 64 19.85 7.74 12.40
C GLU A 64 19.45 7.29 10.98
N CYS A 65 19.93 6.13 10.53
CA CYS A 65 19.54 5.55 9.24
C CYS A 65 18.06 5.12 9.23
N LEU A 66 17.56 4.51 10.31
CA LEU A 66 16.15 4.15 10.43
C LEU A 66 15.26 5.39 10.45
N GLU A 67 15.62 6.41 11.20
CA GLU A 67 14.89 7.69 11.27
C GLU A 67 14.78 8.32 9.87
N LYS A 68 15.88 8.38 9.11
CA LYS A 68 15.88 8.85 7.71
C LYS A 68 14.98 8.03 6.80
N LYS A 69 14.95 6.70 6.96
CA LYS A 69 14.06 5.84 6.16
C LYS A 69 12.60 6.11 6.46
N VAL A 70 12.25 6.26 7.73
CA VAL A 70 10.88 6.59 8.15
C VAL A 70 10.46 7.95 7.58
N GLU A 71 11.35 8.95 7.64
CA GLU A 71 11.11 10.27 7.05
C GLU A 71 10.88 10.18 5.53
N SER A 72 11.74 9.45 4.80
CA SER A 72 11.59 9.23 3.34
C SER A 72 10.24 8.59 3.01
N TYR A 73 9.89 7.48 3.69
CA TYR A 73 8.62 6.80 3.44
C TYR A 73 7.41 7.66 3.82
N THR A 74 7.52 8.48 4.87
CA THR A 74 6.45 9.40 5.26
C THR A 74 6.25 10.50 4.21
N SER A 75 7.34 11.05 3.67
CA SER A 75 7.30 12.03 2.59
C SER A 75 6.70 11.43 1.31
N GLU A 76 7.19 10.27 0.88
CA GLU A 76 6.69 9.57 -0.30
C GLU A 76 5.20 9.24 -0.18
N ASN A 77 4.77 8.75 0.99
CA ASN A 77 3.37 8.47 1.25
C ASN A 77 2.51 9.75 1.15
N SER A 78 3.00 10.87 1.68
CA SER A 78 2.30 12.17 1.60
C SER A 78 2.15 12.65 0.16
N ASP A 79 3.18 12.47 -0.68
CA ASP A 79 3.13 12.84 -2.09
C ASP A 79 2.20 11.92 -2.90
N LEU A 80 2.16 10.62 -2.57
CA LEU A 80 1.21 9.68 -3.15
C LEU A 80 -0.24 10.06 -2.80
N TRP A 81 -0.52 10.40 -1.55
CA TRP A 81 -1.83 10.88 -1.12
C TRP A 81 -2.26 12.12 -1.92
N ARG A 82 -1.37 13.10 -2.06
CA ARG A 82 -1.65 14.30 -2.87
C ARG A 82 -1.92 13.96 -4.33
N LYS A 83 -1.20 12.98 -4.89
CA LYS A 83 -1.41 12.53 -6.26
C LYS A 83 -2.76 11.84 -6.43
N VAL A 84 -3.17 11.02 -5.47
CA VAL A 84 -4.50 10.40 -5.45
C VAL A 84 -5.58 11.48 -5.40
N GLU A 85 -5.49 12.42 -4.47
CA GLU A 85 -6.46 13.53 -4.33
C GLU A 85 -6.59 14.35 -5.63
N ASN A 86 -5.45 14.69 -6.25
CA ASN A 86 -5.43 15.42 -7.52
C ASN A 86 -6.12 14.63 -8.64
N LEU A 87 -5.83 13.33 -8.74
CA LEU A 87 -6.42 12.46 -9.76
C LEU A 87 -7.93 12.26 -9.53
N GLU A 88 -8.35 12.08 -8.28
CA GLU A 88 -9.77 11.99 -7.92
C GLU A 88 -10.51 13.27 -8.27
N THR A 89 -9.93 14.43 -7.99
CA THR A 89 -10.50 15.74 -8.32
C THR A 89 -10.61 15.93 -9.84
N ALA A 90 -9.55 15.60 -10.59
CA ALA A 90 -9.57 15.67 -12.04
C ALA A 90 -10.62 14.72 -12.65
N ASN A 91 -10.73 13.50 -12.13
CA ASN A 91 -11.71 12.51 -12.59
C ASN A 91 -13.15 13.00 -12.32
N ARG A 92 -13.44 13.53 -11.13
CA ARG A 92 -14.74 14.15 -10.82
C ARG A 92 -15.09 15.27 -11.79
N SER A 93 -14.14 16.15 -12.10
CA SER A 93 -14.33 17.24 -13.07
C SER A 93 -14.65 16.73 -14.47
N LEU A 94 -13.90 15.73 -14.95
CA LEU A 94 -14.14 15.11 -16.25
C LEU A 94 -15.51 14.43 -16.32
N LEU A 95 -15.91 13.71 -15.27
CA LEU A 95 -17.24 13.09 -15.18
C LEU A 95 -18.35 14.14 -15.22
N GLN A 96 -18.20 15.26 -14.52
CA GLN A 96 -19.16 16.37 -14.58
C GLN A 96 -19.27 16.97 -15.99
N GLN A 97 -18.14 17.12 -16.68
CA GLN A 97 -18.14 17.61 -18.08
C GLN A 97 -18.85 16.62 -19.01
N LEU A 98 -18.59 15.32 -18.87
CA LEU A 98 -19.27 14.28 -19.65
C LEU A 98 -20.78 14.27 -19.39
N GLN A 99 -21.21 14.36 -18.13
CA GLN A 99 -22.64 14.45 -17.78
C GLN A 99 -23.31 15.69 -18.40
N LYS A 100 -22.63 16.84 -18.36
CA LYS A 100 -23.12 18.07 -18.99
C LYS A 100 -23.23 17.96 -20.51
N LEU A 101 -22.26 17.31 -21.16
CA LEU A 101 -22.33 17.04 -22.59
C LEU A 101 -23.46 16.05 -22.92
N GLN A 102 -23.62 15.00 -22.12
CA GLN A 102 -24.70 14.02 -22.29
C GLN A 102 -26.08 14.68 -22.13
N SER A 103 -26.27 15.59 -21.18
CA SER A 103 -27.54 16.32 -21.03
C SER A 103 -27.82 17.22 -22.23
N LEU A 104 -26.82 17.95 -22.74
CA LEU A 104 -26.96 18.81 -23.93
C LEU A 104 -27.28 18.00 -25.19
N ILE A 105 -26.66 16.83 -25.35
CA ILE A 105 -26.92 15.91 -26.44
C ILE A 105 -28.33 15.30 -26.29
N SER A 106 -28.72 14.87 -25.09
CA SER A 106 -30.06 14.34 -24.82
C SER A 106 -31.14 15.39 -25.08
N GLU A 107 -30.89 16.66 -24.77
CA GLU A 107 -31.80 17.77 -25.06
C GLU A 107 -31.91 18.05 -26.57
N LYS A 108 -30.83 17.86 -27.33
CA LYS A 108 -30.83 18.03 -28.80
C LYS A 108 -31.32 16.82 -29.60
N ILE A 109 -31.13 15.60 -29.09
CA ILE A 109 -31.41 14.33 -29.79
C ILE A 109 -32.71 13.68 -29.34
N VAL A 110 -33.31 14.11 -28.22
CA VAL A 110 -34.74 13.86 -27.96
C VAL A 110 -35.52 15.00 -28.64
N PRO A 111 -35.98 14.85 -29.90
CA PRO A 111 -37.08 15.69 -30.33
C PRO A 111 -38.19 15.40 -29.31
N HIS A 112 -38.76 16.48 -28.77
CA HIS A 112 -40.13 16.56 -28.31
C HIS A 112 -40.84 15.26 -28.66
N SER A 113 -41.08 14.38 -27.69
CA SER A 113 -41.84 13.17 -27.92
C SER A 113 -43.13 13.66 -28.57
N CYS A 114 -43.21 13.54 -29.90
CA CYS A 114 -44.44 13.61 -30.61
C CYS A 114 -45.26 12.59 -29.87
N LYS A 115 -46.30 13.05 -29.16
CA LYS A 115 -47.37 12.19 -28.69
C LYS A 115 -47.61 11.23 -29.85
N MET A 116 -47.19 9.98 -29.70
CA MET A 116 -47.44 8.99 -30.71
C MET A 116 -48.96 8.85 -30.67
N ALA A 117 -49.64 9.50 -31.61
CA ALA A 117 -51.00 9.17 -31.94
C ALA A 117 -50.95 7.75 -32.50
N SER A 118 -50.99 6.77 -31.60
CA SER A 118 -51.15 5.35 -31.91
C SER A 118 -52.58 5.13 -32.39
N THR A 119 -52.92 5.66 -33.55
CA THR A 119 -54.25 5.57 -34.12
C THR A 119 -54.11 5.29 -35.60
N GLN A 120 -54.17 3.99 -35.94
CA GLN A 120 -54.95 3.43 -37.05
C GLN A 120 -54.52 1.97 -37.30
N THR A 121 -53.21 1.68 -37.35
CA THR A 121 -52.72 0.33 -37.69
C THR A 121 -52.87 -0.66 -36.53
N GLY A 122 -52.57 -0.26 -35.29
CA GLY A 122 -52.71 -1.13 -34.11
C GLY A 122 -54.17 -1.48 -33.81
N ALA A 123 -55.10 -0.54 -34.01
CA ALA A 123 -56.54 -0.79 -33.86
C ALA A 123 -57.05 -1.78 -34.90
N CYS A 124 -56.57 -1.69 -36.14
CA CYS A 124 -56.95 -2.62 -37.20
C CYS A 124 -56.43 -4.05 -36.92
N LEU A 125 -55.17 -4.19 -36.49
CA LEU A 125 -54.61 -5.49 -36.11
C LEU A 125 -55.33 -6.11 -34.90
N MET A 126 -55.67 -5.30 -33.89
CA MET A 126 -56.46 -5.74 -32.73
C MET A 126 -57.87 -6.21 -33.13
N MET A 127 -58.55 -5.48 -34.01
CA MET A 127 -59.85 -5.87 -34.58
C MET A 127 -59.76 -7.20 -35.34
N MET A 128 -58.75 -7.37 -36.19
CA MET A 128 -58.56 -8.61 -36.96
C MET A 128 -58.27 -9.80 -36.03
N ALA A 129 -57.45 -9.61 -34.99
CA ALA A 129 -57.15 -10.64 -34.00
C ALA A 129 -58.41 -11.03 -33.19
N LEU A 130 -59.21 -10.06 -32.75
CA LEU A 130 -60.50 -10.30 -32.07
C LEU A 130 -61.47 -11.06 -32.98
N CYS A 131 -61.56 -10.69 -34.24
CA CYS A 131 -62.41 -11.36 -35.22
C CYS A 131 -61.97 -12.83 -35.41
N PHE A 132 -60.65 -13.09 -35.50
CA PHE A 132 -60.10 -14.43 -35.62
C PHE A 132 -60.38 -15.31 -34.38
N ILE A 133 -60.24 -14.74 -33.17
CA ILE A 133 -60.55 -15.43 -31.91
C ILE A 133 -62.04 -15.74 -31.78
N LEU A 134 -62.93 -14.80 -32.12
CA LEU A 134 -64.39 -15.03 -32.05
C LEU A 134 -64.84 -16.08 -33.05
N VAL A 135 -64.29 -16.07 -34.27
CA VAL A 135 -64.58 -17.05 -35.30
C VAL A 135 -64.08 -18.44 -34.88
N LEU A 136 -62.82 -18.57 -34.46
CA LEU A 136 -62.27 -19.84 -33.96
C LEU A 136 -62.95 -20.33 -32.66
N GLY A 137 -63.30 -19.43 -31.75
CA GLY A 137 -64.02 -19.76 -30.51
C GLY A 137 -65.46 -20.22 -30.77
N SER A 138 -66.11 -19.64 -31.77
CA SER A 138 -67.44 -20.08 -32.23
C SER A 138 -67.37 -21.44 -32.92
N PHE A 139 -66.31 -21.71 -33.70
CA PHE A 139 -66.04 -23.04 -34.26
C PHE A 139 -65.67 -24.07 -33.18
N SER A 140 -64.94 -23.66 -32.14
CA SER A 140 -64.56 -24.52 -31.01
C SER A 140 -65.74 -24.88 -30.10
N SER A 141 -66.80 -24.06 -30.07
CA SER A 141 -68.03 -24.35 -29.33
C SER A 141 -68.93 -25.38 -30.03
N CYS A 142 -68.60 -25.77 -31.27
CA CYS A 142 -69.35 -26.78 -32.04
C CYS A 142 -68.66 -28.16 -32.10
N ILE A 143 -67.49 -28.35 -31.46
CA ILE A 143 -66.74 -29.62 -31.55
C ILE A 143 -66.32 -30.10 -30.16
N SER A 144 -67.27 -30.64 -29.38
CA SER A 144 -67.05 -31.65 -28.33
C SER A 144 -68.39 -32.26 -27.88
N PRO A 145 -68.40 -33.53 -27.43
CA PRO A 145 -69.16 -34.56 -28.13
C PRO A 145 -70.33 -35.18 -27.35
N LEU A 146 -71.30 -35.68 -28.13
CA LEU A 146 -72.07 -36.93 -28.00
C LEU A 146 -72.24 -37.56 -26.58
N SER A 147 -73.46 -37.37 -26.03
CA SER A 147 -74.36 -38.28 -25.31
C SER A 147 -73.89 -39.15 -24.11
N PRO A 148 -74.79 -39.36 -23.12
CA PRO A 148 -75.41 -40.68 -23.08
C PRO A 148 -76.94 -40.67 -22.89
N LEU A 149 -77.51 -41.72 -23.48
CA LEU A 149 -78.86 -42.25 -23.45
C LEU A 149 -79.46 -42.36 -22.04
N ALA A 150 -80.73 -41.97 -21.88
CA ALA A 150 -81.60 -42.48 -20.82
C ALA A 150 -83.05 -42.58 -21.34
N GLU A 151 -83.64 -43.75 -21.08
CA GLU A 151 -84.95 -44.24 -21.50
C GLU A 151 -86.14 -43.39 -21.01
N THR A 152 -87.29 -43.43 -21.71
CA THR A 152 -88.49 -44.18 -21.30
C THR A 152 -89.74 -43.81 -22.13
N SER A 153 -90.54 -44.86 -22.40
CA SER A 153 -91.92 -44.93 -22.92
C SER A 153 -92.15 -44.86 -24.44
#